data_AF-A0A564XXG6-F1
#
_entry.id   AF-A0A564XXG6-F1
#
_cell.length_a   1.000
_cell.length_b   1.000
_cell.length_c   1.000
_cell.angle_alpha   90.00
_cell.angle_beta   90.00
_cell.angle_gamma   90.00
#
_symmetry.space_group_name_H-M   'P 1'
#
loop_
_entity.id
_entity.type
_entity.pdbx_description
1 polymer ?
#
loop_
_entity_poly.entity_id
_entity_poly.type
_entity_poly.pdbx_seq_one_letter_code
_entity_poly.pdbx_strand_id
1 'polypeptide(L)'
;MKQNSDEKKTKGWTPVKQSEELFVLIYLILNRIHFGENMKLGIDDQITVLDIENLIEMKEAETVTQIRMELKEMMIIPVMEDIQELDQSENMSRERYENILKRKLDIIKAAIDRDSCLEEESYVLPREIIKQREIALERELDAKLRTTDYAYLCASRALKQRALEVSRSNFDKTTENSANQS
;
A
#
# COMPACT_ATOMS: atom_id res chain seq x y z
N MET A 1 -61.03 -20.29 -42.69
CA MET A 1 -61.54 -19.36 -41.66
C MET A 1 -60.68 -19.50 -40.40
N LYS A 2 -60.14 -18.38 -39.90
CA LYS A 2 -59.36 -18.16 -38.65
C LYS A 2 -58.01 -18.92 -38.60
N GLN A 3 -56.83 -18.30 -38.74
CA GLN A 3 -56.26 -17.05 -38.21
C GLN A 3 -56.15 -17.02 -36.68
N ASN A 4 -54.91 -16.71 -36.26
CA ASN A 4 -54.41 -16.20 -34.98
C ASN A 4 -53.73 -17.21 -34.05
N SER A 5 -52.57 -16.98 -33.45
CA SER A 5 -51.40 -16.09 -33.66
C SER A 5 -50.65 -16.12 -32.32
N ASP A 6 -49.32 -16.16 -32.39
CA ASP A 6 -48.42 -15.52 -31.44
C ASP A 6 -48.60 -15.81 -29.94
N GLU A 7 -48.00 -16.91 -29.46
CA GLU A 7 -47.41 -16.90 -28.12
C GLU A 7 -45.99 -16.31 -28.22
N LYS A 8 -45.91 -14.98 -28.33
CA LYS A 8 -44.69 -14.25 -28.02
C LYS A 8 -44.41 -14.45 -26.53
N LYS A 9 -43.43 -15.30 -26.22
CA LYS A 9 -42.79 -15.35 -24.90
C LYS A 9 -42.09 -14.00 -24.69
N THR A 10 -42.80 -13.05 -24.08
CA THR A 10 -42.20 -11.88 -23.47
C THR A 10 -41.29 -12.38 -22.35
N LYS A 11 -39.99 -12.46 -22.63
CA LYS A 11 -38.95 -12.74 -21.65
C LYS A 11 -38.90 -11.51 -20.73
N GLY A 12 -39.76 -11.53 -19.72
CA GLY A 12 -39.90 -10.47 -18.74
C GLY A 12 -38.58 -10.23 -18.02
N TRP A 13 -38.32 -8.94 -17.78
CA TRP A 13 -37.25 -8.40 -16.95
C TRP A 13 -36.94 -9.31 -15.77
N THR A 14 -35.76 -9.92 -15.76
CA THR A 14 -35.30 -10.72 -14.61
C THR A 14 -34.86 -9.77 -13.51
N PRO A 15 -35.47 -9.83 -12.31
CA PRO A 15 -35.04 -9.00 -11.20
C PRO A 15 -33.61 -9.37 -10.82
N VAL A 16 -32.85 -8.35 -10.42
CA VAL A 16 -31.54 -8.46 -9.79
C VAL A 16 -31.57 -9.58 -8.75
N LYS A 17 -30.58 -10.48 -8.76
CA LYS A 17 -30.56 -11.65 -7.87
C LYS A 17 -30.62 -11.18 -6.42
N GLN A 18 -31.44 -11.82 -5.57
CA GLN A 18 -31.65 -11.46 -4.16
C GLN A 18 -30.36 -11.25 -3.34
N SER A 19 -29.26 -11.89 -3.75
CA SER A 19 -27.94 -11.70 -3.12
C SER A 19 -27.36 -10.30 -3.33
N GLU A 20 -27.60 -9.67 -4.47
CA GLU A 20 -27.03 -8.37 -4.87
C GLU A 20 -27.74 -7.20 -4.16
N GLU A 21 -29.06 -7.27 -3.99
CA GLU A 21 -29.81 -6.30 -3.15
C GLU A 21 -29.33 -6.32 -1.70
N LEU A 22 -28.95 -7.50 -1.21
CA LEU A 22 -28.39 -7.67 0.12
C LEU A 22 -27.05 -6.93 0.27
N PHE A 23 -26.18 -6.93 -0.76
CA PHE A 23 -24.91 -6.20 -0.73
C PHE A 23 -25.10 -4.68 -0.69
N VAL A 24 -26.05 -4.14 -1.47
CA VAL A 24 -26.38 -2.71 -1.45
C VAL A 24 -27.00 -2.31 -0.11
N LEU A 25 -27.87 -3.15 0.46
CA LEU A 25 -28.45 -2.90 1.77
C LEU A 25 -27.39 -2.94 2.88
N ILE A 26 -26.49 -3.93 2.83
CA ILE A 26 -25.34 -4.03 3.74
C ILE A 26 -24.49 -2.77 3.61
N TYR A 27 -24.16 -2.32 2.41
CA TYR A 27 -23.41 -1.09 2.19
C TYR A 27 -24.06 0.12 2.85
N LEU A 28 -25.36 0.35 2.57
CA LEU A 28 -26.10 1.49 3.10
C LEU A 28 -26.16 1.47 4.62
N ILE A 29 -26.29 0.28 5.21
CA ILE A 29 -26.21 0.09 6.66
C ILE A 29 -24.81 0.46 7.13
N LEU A 30 -23.75 -0.16 6.59
CA LEU A 30 -22.35 0.06 6.96
C LEU A 30 -21.96 1.54 6.85
N ASN A 31 -22.32 2.21 5.76
CA ASN A 31 -22.03 3.62 5.53
C ASN A 31 -22.76 4.52 6.54
N ARG A 32 -24.00 4.17 6.92
CA ARG A 32 -24.74 4.85 7.99
C ARG A 32 -24.09 4.70 9.37
N ILE A 33 -23.39 3.59 9.61
CA ILE A 33 -22.62 3.37 10.86
C ILE A 33 -21.19 3.95 10.77
N HIS A 34 -20.85 4.67 9.68
CA HIS A 34 -19.49 5.16 9.39
C HIS A 34 -18.45 4.02 9.45
N PHE A 35 -18.86 2.84 8.96
CA PHE A 35 -18.00 1.67 8.89
C PHE A 35 -16.95 1.90 7.81
N GLY A 36 -15.72 2.20 8.24
CA GLY A 36 -14.66 2.74 7.37
C GLY A 36 -13.79 3.74 8.10
N GLU A 37 -14.40 4.69 8.82
CA GLU A 37 -13.68 5.78 9.48
C GLU A 37 -13.15 5.39 10.86
N ASN A 38 -13.89 4.56 11.61
CA ASN A 38 -13.57 4.24 13.00
C ASN A 38 -12.95 2.84 13.19
N MET A 39 -13.06 1.97 12.19
CA MET A 39 -12.54 0.60 12.23
C MET A 39 -11.30 0.53 11.36
N LYS A 40 -10.17 0.10 11.92
CA LYS A 40 -9.01 -0.30 11.11
C LYS A 40 -9.36 -1.59 10.38
N LEU A 41 -10.00 -1.46 9.22
CA LEU A 41 -10.41 -2.59 8.39
C LEU A 41 -9.20 -3.36 7.87
N GLY A 42 -9.35 -4.67 7.72
CA GLY A 42 -8.40 -5.50 7.01
C GLY A 42 -8.30 -5.09 5.53
N ILE A 43 -7.23 -5.52 4.87
CA ILE A 43 -7.00 -5.24 3.44
C ILE A 43 -8.17 -5.77 2.60
N ASP A 44 -8.59 -7.00 2.88
CA ASP A 44 -9.69 -7.66 2.18
C ASP A 44 -11.02 -6.93 2.38
N ASP A 45 -11.26 -6.43 3.58
CA ASP A 45 -12.47 -5.66 3.87
C ASP A 45 -12.46 -4.30 3.17
N GLN A 46 -11.30 -3.64 3.08
CA GLN A 46 -11.16 -2.37 2.34
C GLN A 46 -11.41 -2.57 0.83
N ILE A 47 -10.92 -3.68 0.27
CA ILE A 47 -11.21 -4.04 -1.13
C ILE A 47 -12.69 -4.33 -1.31
N THR A 48 -13.30 -5.05 -0.36
CA THR A 48 -14.72 -5.39 -0.41
C THR A 48 -15.61 -4.14 -0.35
N VAL A 49 -15.29 -3.17 0.52
CA VAL A 49 -15.99 -1.89 0.57
C VAL A 49 -15.87 -1.16 -0.76
N LEU A 50 -14.66 -1.11 -1.34
CA LEU A 50 -14.45 -0.50 -2.66
C LEU A 50 -15.27 -1.20 -3.76
N ASP A 51 -15.40 -2.53 -3.73
CA ASP A 51 -16.23 -3.26 -4.68
C ASP A 51 -17.71 -2.96 -4.54
N ILE A 52 -18.17 -2.87 -3.29
CA ILE A 52 -19.56 -2.54 -2.98
C ILE A 52 -19.90 -1.11 -3.40
N GLU A 53 -19.00 -0.15 -3.14
CA GLU A 53 -19.13 1.26 -3.55
C GLU A 53 -19.34 1.42 -5.05
N ASN A 54 -18.63 0.62 -5.84
CA ASN A 54 -18.64 0.71 -7.30
C ASN A 54 -19.58 -0.33 -7.95
N LEU A 55 -20.39 -1.04 -7.17
CA LEU A 55 -21.26 -2.12 -7.66
C LEU A 55 -22.25 -1.63 -8.72
N ILE A 56 -22.85 -0.46 -8.51
CA ILE A 56 -23.82 0.14 -9.46
C ILE A 56 -23.13 0.42 -10.79
N GLU A 57 -21.94 1.02 -10.75
CA GLU A 57 -21.18 1.39 -11.93
C GLU A 57 -20.67 0.16 -12.70
N MET A 58 -20.27 -0.89 -11.98
CA MET A 58 -19.96 -2.19 -12.60
C MET A 58 -21.19 -2.83 -13.24
N LYS A 59 -22.38 -2.65 -12.65
CA LYS A 59 -23.62 -3.17 -13.21
C LYS A 59 -24.03 -2.44 -14.47
N GLU A 60 -23.89 -1.11 -14.50
CA GLU A 60 -24.09 -0.30 -15.70
C GLU A 60 -23.22 -0.84 -16.85
N ALA A 61 -21.92 -1.08 -16.58
CA ALA A 61 -21.02 -1.66 -17.58
C ALA A 61 -21.50 -3.04 -18.08
N GLU A 62 -21.91 -3.93 -17.18
CA GLU A 62 -22.44 -5.25 -17.54
C GLU A 62 -23.69 -5.13 -18.43
N THR A 63 -24.62 -4.26 -18.08
CA THR A 63 -25.83 -4.05 -18.88
C THR A 63 -25.53 -3.53 -20.29
N VAL A 64 -24.57 -2.61 -20.44
CA VAL A 64 -24.14 -2.09 -21.75
C VAL A 64 -23.56 -3.21 -22.62
N THR A 65 -22.74 -4.09 -22.03
CA THR A 65 -22.19 -5.25 -22.75
C THR A 65 -23.29 -6.24 -23.14
N GLN A 66 -24.28 -6.45 -22.27
CA GLN A 66 -25.41 -7.33 -22.53
C GLN A 66 -26.28 -6.80 -23.67
N ILE A 67 -26.59 -5.50 -23.69
CA ILE A 67 -27.34 -4.86 -24.78
C ILE A 67 -26.61 -5.07 -26.12
N ARG A 68 -25.28 -4.88 -26.17
CA ARG A 68 -24.49 -5.16 -27.38
C ARG A 68 -24.58 -6.62 -27.83
N MET A 69 -24.50 -7.56 -26.89
CA MET A 69 -24.63 -8.99 -27.20
C MET A 69 -26.02 -9.32 -27.74
N GLU A 70 -27.08 -8.82 -27.10
CA GLU A 70 -28.46 -9.05 -27.52
C GLU A 70 -28.75 -8.46 -28.91
N LEU A 71 -28.26 -7.25 -29.20
CA LEU A 71 -28.38 -6.63 -30.52
C LEU A 71 -27.69 -7.47 -31.60
N LYS A 72 -26.52 -8.04 -31.28
CA LYS A 72 -25.77 -8.94 -32.18
C LYS A 72 -26.50 -10.27 -32.40
N GLU A 73 -27.05 -10.87 -31.35
CA GLU A 73 -27.82 -12.11 -31.42
C GLU A 73 -29.10 -11.95 -32.24
N MET A 74 -29.79 -10.82 -32.10
CA MET A 74 -31.00 -10.50 -32.85
C MET A 74 -30.74 -9.98 -34.27
N MET A 75 -29.46 -9.85 -34.67
CA MET A 75 -29.04 -9.24 -35.94
C MET A 75 -29.67 -7.86 -36.19
N ILE A 76 -29.86 -7.09 -35.12
CA ILE A 76 -30.35 -5.71 -35.19
C ILE A 76 -29.15 -4.81 -35.39
N ILE A 77 -29.17 -3.98 -36.44
CA ILE A 77 -28.16 -2.95 -36.69
C ILE A 77 -28.69 -1.64 -36.07
N PRO A 78 -28.09 -1.14 -34.97
CA PRO A 78 -28.51 0.11 -34.35
C PRO A 78 -28.23 1.31 -35.26
N VAL A 79 -28.89 2.43 -34.99
CA VAL A 79 -28.60 3.68 -35.70
C VAL A 79 -27.22 4.19 -35.26
N MET A 80 -26.56 4.97 -36.11
CA MET A 80 -25.19 5.46 -35.85
C MET A 80 -25.06 6.22 -34.53
N GLU A 81 -26.09 6.95 -34.11
CA GLU A 81 -26.16 7.67 -32.82
C GLU A 81 -26.10 6.68 -31.64
N ASP A 82 -26.92 5.63 -31.67
CA ASP A 82 -26.93 4.57 -30.63
C ASP A 82 -25.57 3.87 -30.52
N ILE A 83 -24.90 3.66 -31.66
CA ILE A 83 -23.56 3.04 -31.69
C ILE A 83 -22.55 3.94 -30.96
N GLN A 84 -22.59 5.26 -31.22
CA GLN A 84 -21.70 6.23 -30.58
C GLN A 84 -21.96 6.32 -29.08
N GLU A 85 -23.23 6.33 -28.64
CA GLU A 85 -23.57 6.34 -27.22
C GLU A 85 -23.11 5.06 -26.52
N LEU A 86 -23.29 3.90 -27.15
CA LEU A 86 -22.80 2.62 -26.62
C LEU A 86 -21.27 2.59 -26.51
N ASP A 87 -20.55 3.06 -27.53
CA ASP A 87 -19.08 3.16 -27.50
C ASP A 87 -18.59 4.13 -26.42
N GLN A 88 -19.26 5.28 -26.27
CA GLN A 88 -18.91 6.24 -25.24
C GLN A 88 -19.13 5.65 -23.84
N SER A 89 -20.27 4.98 -23.62
CA SER A 89 -20.57 4.33 -22.35
C SER A 89 -19.59 3.20 -22.02
N GLU A 90 -19.15 2.44 -23.03
CA GLU A 90 -18.15 1.38 -22.83
C GLU A 90 -16.78 1.96 -22.46
N ASN A 91 -16.35 3.03 -23.14
CA ASN A 91 -15.08 3.70 -22.84
C ASN A 91 -15.08 4.28 -21.42
N MET A 92 -16.17 4.97 -21.03
CA MET A 92 -16.33 5.48 -19.67
C MET A 92 -16.29 4.35 -18.62
N SER A 93 -16.93 3.23 -18.92
CA SER A 93 -16.92 2.05 -18.04
C SER A 93 -15.52 1.45 -17.90
N ARG A 94 -14.75 1.40 -18.98
CA ARG A 94 -13.37 0.91 -18.99
C ARG A 94 -12.45 1.80 -18.15
N GLU A 95 -12.52 3.12 -18.32
CA GLU A 95 -11.75 4.07 -17.52
C GLU A 95 -12.06 3.95 -16.03
N ARG A 96 -13.35 3.79 -15.67
CA ARG A 96 -13.76 3.56 -14.28
C ARG A 96 -13.18 2.26 -13.73
N TYR A 97 -13.26 1.18 -14.49
CA TYR A 97 -12.69 -0.11 -14.09
C TYR A 97 -11.18 -0.02 -13.82
N GLU A 98 -10.43 0.65 -14.71
CA GLU A 98 -9.00 0.87 -14.53
C GLU A 98 -8.69 1.70 -13.27
N ASN A 99 -9.49 2.72 -12.99
CA ASN A 99 -9.37 3.52 -11.77
C ASN A 99 -9.65 2.71 -10.50
N ILE A 100 -10.68 1.87 -10.50
CA ILE A 100 -11.00 0.97 -9.38
C ILE A 100 -9.84 -0.01 -9.16
N LEU A 101 -9.33 -0.62 -10.23
CA LEU A 101 -8.19 -1.54 -10.16
C LEU A 101 -6.95 -0.86 -9.58
N LYS A 102 -6.67 0.37 -10.02
CA LYS A 102 -5.57 1.18 -9.49
C LYS A 102 -5.71 1.42 -7.99
N ARG A 103 -6.91 1.80 -7.53
CA ARG A 103 -7.18 1.98 -6.09
C ARG A 103 -6.99 0.69 -5.29
N LYS A 104 -7.45 -0.45 -5.80
CA LYS A 104 -7.20 -1.76 -5.15
C LYS A 104 -5.71 -2.05 -5.01
N LEU A 105 -4.93 -1.79 -6.06
CA LEU A 105 -3.48 -1.97 -6.03
C LEU A 105 -2.82 -1.02 -5.04
N ASP A 106 -3.29 0.23 -4.94
CA ASP A 106 -2.76 1.20 -3.99
C ASP A 106 -3.02 0.77 -2.54
N ILE A 107 -4.20 0.20 -2.24
CA ILE A 107 -4.51 -0.40 -0.93
C ILE A 107 -3.52 -1.52 -0.60
N ILE A 108 -3.29 -2.45 -1.55
CA ILE A 108 -2.38 -3.57 -1.36
C ILE A 108 -0.94 -3.08 -1.14
N LYS A 109 -0.47 -2.11 -1.93
CA LYS A 109 0.87 -1.53 -1.77
C LYS A 109 1.04 -0.87 -0.42
N ALA A 110 0.07 -0.05 0.01
CA ALA A 110 0.11 0.60 1.31
C ALA A 110 0.19 -0.41 2.46
N ALA A 111 -0.43 -1.58 2.31
CA ALA A 111 -0.33 -2.66 3.28
C ALA A 111 1.05 -3.32 3.28
N ILE A 112 1.60 -3.63 2.10
CA ILE A 112 2.97 -4.18 1.96
C ILE A 112 4.00 -3.23 2.57
N ASP A 113 3.87 -1.94 2.31
CA ASP A 113 4.78 -0.93 2.85
C ASP A 113 4.70 -0.87 4.37
N ARG A 114 3.48 -0.93 4.93
CA ARG A 114 3.28 -0.98 6.39
C ARG A 114 3.93 -2.22 6.98
N ASP A 115 3.70 -3.40 6.39
CA ASP A 115 4.27 -4.65 6.89
C ASP A 115 5.79 -4.64 6.82
N SER A 116 6.36 -4.07 5.76
CA SER A 116 7.81 -3.89 5.61
C SER A 116 8.39 -2.99 6.71
N CYS A 117 7.71 -1.88 7.03
CA CYS A 117 8.13 -1.00 8.13
C CYS A 117 8.09 -1.72 9.49
N LEU A 118 7.01 -2.46 9.77
CA LEU A 118 6.86 -3.22 11.02
C LEU A 118 7.93 -4.32 11.13
N GLU A 119 8.25 -4.98 10.02
CA GLU A 119 9.33 -5.95 9.97
C GLU A 119 10.68 -5.28 10.28
N GLU A 120 10.98 -4.13 9.67
CA GLU A 120 12.24 -3.41 9.93
C GLU A 120 12.35 -2.96 11.40
N GLU A 121 11.27 -2.45 11.98
CA GLU A 121 11.17 -2.12 13.40
C GLU A 121 11.48 -3.34 14.29
N SER A 122 10.98 -4.51 13.93
CA SER A 122 11.23 -5.75 14.68
C SER A 122 12.71 -6.14 14.73
N TYR A 123 13.49 -5.79 13.70
CA TYR A 123 14.92 -6.10 13.62
C TYR A 123 15.83 -5.07 14.29
N VAL A 124 15.31 -3.93 14.77
CA VAL A 124 16.12 -2.88 15.42
C VAL A 124 16.82 -3.43 16.67
N LEU A 125 16.07 -4.08 17.56
CA LEU A 125 16.62 -4.62 18.81
C LEU A 125 17.66 -5.74 18.57
N PRO A 126 17.39 -6.76 17.73
CA PRO A 126 18.38 -7.76 17.36
C PRO A 126 19.69 -7.15 16.82
N ARG A 127 19.59 -6.16 15.93
CA ARG A 127 20.77 -5.49 15.35
C ARG A 127 21.61 -4.79 16.43
N GLU A 128 20.95 -4.09 17.34
CA GLU A 128 21.65 -3.41 18.44
C GLU A 128 22.30 -4.42 19.39
N ILE A 129 21.64 -5.54 19.71
CA ILE A 129 22.22 -6.60 20.55
C ILE A 129 23.48 -7.18 19.89
N ILE A 130 23.45 -7.44 18.59
CA ILE A 130 24.62 -7.93 17.84
C ILE A 130 25.77 -6.93 17.94
N LYS A 131 25.50 -5.64 17.69
CA LYS A 131 26.49 -4.57 17.78
C LYS A 131 27.09 -4.44 19.17
N GLN A 132 26.27 -4.54 20.22
CA GLN A 132 26.76 -4.50 21.61
C GLN A 132 27.61 -5.73 21.95
N ARG A 133 27.30 -6.91 21.39
CA ARG A 133 28.12 -8.11 21.55
C ARG A 133 29.48 -7.98 20.87
N GLU A 134 29.54 -7.43 19.67
CA GLU A 134 30.80 -7.15 18.97
C GLU A 134 31.69 -6.21 19.79
N ILE A 135 31.12 -5.11 20.29
CA ILE A 135 31.84 -4.16 21.16
C ILE A 135 32.33 -4.84 22.45
N ALA A 136 31.52 -5.72 23.05
CA ALA A 136 31.91 -6.45 24.25
C ALA A 136 33.08 -7.41 23.98
N LEU A 137 33.06 -8.11 22.85
CA LEU A 137 34.14 -9.00 22.42
C LEU A 137 35.44 -8.22 22.17
N GLU A 138 35.36 -7.07 21.49
CA GLU A 138 36.53 -6.20 21.28
C GLU A 138 37.13 -5.70 22.61
N ARG A 139 36.27 -5.30 23.56
CA ARG A 139 36.71 -4.88 24.90
C ARG A 139 37.36 -6.03 25.66
N GLU A 140 36.83 -7.24 25.55
CA GLU A 140 37.42 -8.41 26.18
C GLU A 140 38.80 -8.74 25.59
N LEU A 141 38.95 -8.64 24.27
CA LEU A 141 40.23 -8.82 23.58
C LEU A 141 41.24 -7.76 23.99
N ASP A 142 40.86 -6.48 24.01
CA ASP A 142 41.70 -5.37 24.50
C ASP A 142 42.12 -5.60 25.96
N ALA A 143 41.19 -5.99 26.83
CA ALA A 143 41.49 -6.30 28.23
C ALA A 143 42.51 -7.44 28.37
N LYS A 144 42.35 -8.52 27.60
CA LYS A 144 43.33 -9.63 27.56
C LYS A 144 44.69 -9.12 27.12
N LEU A 145 44.78 -8.42 25.99
CA LEU A 145 46.03 -7.90 25.44
C LEU A 145 46.76 -6.96 26.42
N ARG A 146 46.03 -6.11 27.16
CA ARG A 146 46.62 -5.24 28.20
C ARG A 146 47.25 -6.01 29.36
N THR A 147 46.81 -7.24 29.62
CA THR A 147 47.36 -8.06 30.70
C THR A 147 48.45 -9.03 30.23
N THR A 148 48.41 -9.44 28.96
CA THR A 148 49.30 -10.49 28.44
C THR A 148 50.42 -9.98 27.55
N ASP A 149 50.26 -8.81 26.89
CA ASP A 149 51.20 -8.33 25.87
C ASP A 149 51.83 -6.97 26.26
N TYR A 150 53.13 -7.02 26.55
CA TYR A 150 53.93 -5.84 26.89
C TYR A 150 54.15 -4.89 25.69
N ALA A 151 54.27 -5.43 24.47
CA ALA A 151 54.44 -4.61 23.27
C ALA A 151 53.17 -3.81 22.97
N TYR A 152 52.01 -4.44 23.14
CA TYR A 152 50.70 -3.79 23.04
C TYR A 152 50.56 -2.63 24.03
N LEU A 153 50.96 -2.83 25.30
CA LEU A 153 50.92 -1.78 26.32
C LEU A 153 51.81 -0.58 25.96
N CYS A 154 53.03 -0.83 25.48
CA CYS A 154 53.95 0.21 25.05
C CYS A 154 53.36 1.04 23.91
N ALA A 155 52.79 0.37 22.90
CA ALA A 155 52.13 1.02 21.77
C ALA A 155 50.89 1.84 22.20
N SER A 156 50.04 1.26 23.06
CA SER A 156 48.86 1.92 23.60
C SER A 156 49.21 3.17 24.41
N ARG A 157 50.26 3.11 25.23
CA ARG A 157 50.76 4.27 25.99
C ARG A 157 51.26 5.38 25.08
N ALA A 158 52.04 5.04 24.05
CA ALA A 158 52.53 6.01 23.07
C ALA A 158 51.38 6.69 22.31
N LEU A 159 50.34 5.94 21.94
CA LEU A 159 49.13 6.48 21.31
C LEU A 159 48.39 7.46 22.22
N LYS A 160 48.17 7.12 23.49
CA LYS A 160 47.52 8.01 24.46
C LYS A 160 48.32 9.31 24.66
N GLN A 161 49.64 9.20 24.70
CA GLN A 161 50.50 10.37 24.86
C GLN A 161 50.42 11.31 23.65
N ARG A 162 50.43 10.77 22.44
CA ARG A 162 50.19 11.55 21.21
C ARG A 162 48.81 12.20 21.20
N ALA A 163 47.77 11.48 21.61
CA ALA A 163 46.41 12.05 21.67
C ALA A 163 46.33 13.23 22.65
N LEU A 164 46.98 13.12 23.82
CA LEU A 164 47.06 14.22 24.80
C LEU A 164 47.83 15.43 24.26
N GLU A 165 48.93 15.21 23.55
CA GLU A 165 49.70 16.28 22.89
C GLU A 165 48.86 17.00 21.84
N VAL A 166 48.11 16.25 21.01
CA VAL A 166 47.17 16.82 20.03
C VAL A 166 46.07 17.62 20.73
N SER A 167 45.43 17.06 21.76
CA SER A 167 44.39 17.78 22.52
C SER A 167 44.91 19.06 23.17
N ARG A 168 46.12 19.04 23.75
CA ARG A 168 46.76 20.22 24.35
C ARG A 168 47.05 21.30 23.29
N SER A 169 47.65 20.92 22.17
CA SER A 169 47.92 21.87 21.08
C SER A 169 46.66 22.49 20.47
N ASN A 170 45.53 21.77 20.47
CA ASN A 170 44.24 22.28 20.01
C ASN A 170 43.58 23.23 21.03
N PHE A 171 43.79 22.97 22.33
CA PHE A 171 43.37 23.87 23.40
C PHE A 171 44.15 25.19 23.37
N ASP A 172 45.48 25.13 23.21
CA ASP A 172 46.32 26.32 23.16
C ASP A 172 45.97 27.22 21.95
N LYS A 173 45.69 26.62 20.78
CA LYS A 173 45.23 27.34 19.58
C LYS A 173 43.85 27.98 19.74
N THR A 174 42.96 27.40 20.53
CA THR A 174 41.62 27.98 20.79
C THR A 174 41.72 29.16 21.76
N THR A 175 42.62 29.10 22.73
CA THR A 175 42.90 30.24 23.64
C THR A 175 43.62 31.41 22.94
N GLU A 176 44.58 31.15 22.04
CA GLU A 176 45.26 32.20 21.27
C GLU A 176 44.32 32.90 20.28
N ASN A 177 43.40 32.15 19.64
CA ASN A 177 42.39 32.75 18.75
C ASN A 177 41.36 33.61 19.50
N SER A 178 41.05 33.28 20.76
CA SER A 178 40.17 34.11 21.60
C SER A 178 40.86 35.36 22.17
N ALA A 179 42.19 35.35 22.33
CA ALA A 179 42.96 36.50 22.82
C ALA A 179 43.31 37.51 21.71
N ASN A 180 43.44 37.07 20.45
CA ASN A 180 43.70 37.92 19.28
C ASN A 180 42.44 38.58 18.67
N GLN A 181 41.26 38.39 19.27
CA GLN A 181 39.98 38.99 18.85
C GLN A 181 39.42 40.01 19.88
N SER A 182 40.17 40.36 20.92
CA SER A 182 39.90 41.47 21.85
C SER A 182 40.92 42.59 21.66
#